data_AF-A0AA39K4R5-F1
#
_entry.id   AF-A0AA39K4R5-F1
#
_cell.length_a   1.000
_cell.length_b   1.000
_cell.length_c   1.000
_cell.angle_alpha   90.00
_cell.angle_beta   90.00
_cell.angle_gamma   90.00
#
_symmetry.space_group_name_H-M   'P 1'
#
loop_
_entity.id
_entity.type
_entity.pdbx_description
1 polymer ?
#
loop_
_entity_poly.entity_id
_entity_poly.type
_entity_poly.pdbx_seq_one_letter_code
_entity_poly.pdbx_strand_id
1 'polypeptide(L)'
;LQLKAALALYQNQDSLVIAGTGSGKTFIIALLLLIDGTPDGLSLTISPLKRLQKAQVEAFRMNYGIETAAINDETPHDDEY
;
A
#
# COMPACT_ATOMS: atom_id res chain seq x y z
N LEU A 1 1.48 -9.26 -15.51
CA LEU A 1 2.52 -8.64 -14.64
C LEU A 1 2.10 -8.69 -13.17
N GLN A 2 0.89 -8.23 -12.81
CA GLN A 2 0.41 -8.13 -11.43
C GLN A 2 0.53 -9.43 -10.62
N LEU A 3 -0.01 -10.55 -11.12
CA LEU A 3 0.08 -11.85 -10.44
C LEU A 3 1.53 -12.31 -10.21
N LYS A 4 2.41 -12.12 -11.21
CA LYS A 4 3.84 -12.46 -11.08
C LYS A 4 4.53 -11.65 -9.99
N ALA A 5 4.25 -10.34 -9.92
CA ALA A 5 4.81 -9.47 -8.89
C ALA A 5 4.27 -9.83 -7.49
N ALA A 6 2.97 -10.13 -7.38
CA ALA A 6 2.37 -10.57 -6.13
C ALA A 6 2.96 -11.91 -5.65
N LEU A 7 3.18 -12.87 -6.55
CA LEU A 7 3.83 -14.15 -6.20
C LEU A 7 5.26 -13.98 -5.70
N ALA A 8 6.06 -13.13 -6.35
CA ALA A 8 7.43 -12.85 -5.91
C ALA A 8 7.45 -12.22 -4.52
N LEU A 9 6.59 -11.24 -4.27
CA LEU A 9 6.48 -10.58 -2.96
C LEU A 9 5.93 -11.52 -1.88
N TYR A 10 4.95 -12.38 -2.19
CA TYR A 10 4.47 -13.45 -1.29
C TYR A 10 5.57 -14.46 -0.92
N GLN A 11 6.55 -14.67 -1.80
CA GLN A 11 7.73 -15.50 -1.54
C GLN A 11 8.84 -14.73 -0.81
N ASN A 12 8.55 -13.54 -0.27
CA ASN A 12 9.51 -12.66 0.40
C ASN A 12 10.69 -12.26 -0.50
N GLN A 13 10.45 -12.03 -1.80
CA GLN A 13 11.47 -11.58 -2.75
C GLN A 13 11.34 -10.08 -3.04
N ASP A 14 12.46 -9.36 -2.95
CA ASP A 14 12.55 -7.98 -3.40
C ASP A 14 12.23 -7.87 -4.90
N SER A 15 11.33 -6.94 -5.25
CA SER A 15 10.75 -6.87 -6.59
C SER A 15 10.71 -5.43 -7.12
N LEU A 16 11.19 -5.24 -8.36
CA LEU A 16 11.04 -3.98 -9.12
C LEU A 16 9.95 -4.14 -10.19
N VAL A 17 8.84 -3.41 -10.03
CA VAL A 17 7.72 -3.44 -10.98
C VAL A 17 7.75 -2.21 -11.90
N ILE A 18 8.14 -2.41 -13.16
CA ILE A 18 8.13 -1.36 -14.19
C ILE A 18 6.85 -1.47 -15.01
N ALA A 19 5.95 -0.50 -14.86
CA ALA A 19 4.70 -0.46 -15.59
C ALA A 19 4.14 0.97 -15.71
N GLY A 20 3.39 1.25 -16.77
CA GLY A 20 2.77 2.55 -17.02
C GLY A 20 1.72 2.95 -15.98
N THR A 21 1.32 4.22 -15.96
CA THR A 21 0.18 4.69 -15.15
C THR A 21 -1.09 3.96 -15.56
N GLY A 22 -1.97 3.65 -14.61
CA GLY A 22 -3.21 2.90 -14.86
C GLY A 22 -3.02 1.37 -14.99
N SER A 23 -1.79 0.85 -14.99
CA SER A 23 -1.53 -0.59 -15.08
C SER A 23 -1.91 -1.42 -13.84
N GLY A 24 -2.51 -0.79 -12.83
CA GLY A 24 -2.90 -1.41 -11.56
C GLY A 24 -1.73 -1.76 -10.64
N LYS A 25 -0.69 -0.91 -10.56
CA LYS A 25 0.41 -1.09 -9.57
C LYS A 25 -0.11 -1.11 -8.13
N THR A 26 -1.07 -0.24 -7.80
CA THR A 26 -1.73 -0.19 -6.49
C THR A 26 -2.41 -1.51 -6.12
N PHE A 27 -3.00 -2.20 -7.10
CA PHE A 27 -3.67 -3.47 -6.87
C PHE A 27 -2.70 -4.58 -6.44
N ILE A 28 -1.44 -4.53 -6.89
CA ILE A 28 -0.40 -5.48 -6.46
C ILE A 28 -0.18 -5.36 -4.93
N ILE A 29 -0.12 -4.13 -4.41
CA ILE A 29 0.07 -3.86 -2.98
C ILE A 29 -1.15 -4.35 -2.19
N ALA A 30 -2.36 -4.04 -2.63
CA ALA A 30 -3.59 -4.50 -1.98
C ALA A 30 -3.70 -6.02 -1.95
N LEU A 31 -3.35 -6.69 -3.05
CA LEU A 31 -3.41 -8.14 -3.15
C LEU A 31 -2.48 -8.82 -2.14
N LEU A 32 -1.30 -8.24 -1.88
CA LEU A 32 -0.36 -8.79 -0.89
C LEU A 32 -0.92 -8.71 0.53
N LEU A 33 -1.46 -7.56 0.90
CA LEU A 33 -2.09 -7.36 2.22
C LEU A 33 -3.24 -8.32 2.48
N LEU A 34 -4.00 -8.68 1.43
CA LEU A 34 -5.13 -9.60 1.54
C LEU A 34 -4.71 -11.08 1.54
N ILE A 35 -3.62 -11.45 0.88
CA ILE A 35 -3.17 -12.85 0.79
C ILE A 35 -2.33 -13.25 2.00
N ASP A 36 -1.49 -12.35 2.52
CA ASP A 36 -0.55 -12.71 3.58
C ASP A 36 -1.27 -13.01 4.91
N GLY A 37 -2.46 -12.43 5.12
CA GLY A 37 -3.42 -12.87 6.15
C GLY A 37 -2.93 -12.80 7.60
N THR A 38 -1.72 -12.30 7.83
CA THR A 38 -1.14 -12.13 9.17
C THR A 38 -1.94 -11.07 9.91
N PRO A 39 -2.61 -11.43 11.02
CA PRO A 39 -3.44 -10.49 11.79
C PRO A 39 -2.68 -9.25 12.27
N ASP A 40 -1.36 -9.40 12.48
CA ASP A 40 -0.46 -8.36 12.98
C ASP A 40 0.43 -7.75 11.88
N GLY A 41 0.13 -8.02 10.60
CA GLY A 41 0.92 -7.54 9.47
C GLY A 41 0.73 -6.05 9.21
N LEU A 42 1.84 -5.30 9.13
CA LEU A 42 1.86 -3.89 8.76
C LEU A 42 2.62 -3.71 7.43
N SER A 43 2.03 -2.97 6.49
CA SER A 43 2.74 -2.51 5.29
C SER A 43 2.97 -1.01 5.33
N LEU A 44 4.21 -0.60 5.05
CA LEU A 44 4.59 0.79 4.88
C LEU A 44 4.73 1.11 3.39
N THR A 45 3.88 2.00 2.88
CA THR A 45 3.99 2.53 1.52
C THR A 45 4.50 3.96 1.55
N ILE A 46 5.61 4.21 0.87
CA ILE A 46 6.18 5.55 0.71
C ILE A 46 5.69 6.16 -0.59
N SER A 47 5.12 7.35 -0.52
CA SER A 47 4.59 8.08 -1.68
C SER A 47 5.07 9.53 -1.65
N PRO A 48 5.61 10.05 -2.79
CA PRO A 48 6.20 11.39 -2.83
C PRO A 48 5.17 12.52 -2.85
N LEU A 49 3.88 12.23 -3.06
CA LEU A 49 2.84 13.25 -3.23
C LEU A 49 1.68 13.02 -2.25
N LYS A 50 1.33 14.04 -1.45
CA LYS A 50 0.20 13.99 -0.51
C LYS A 50 -1.13 13.63 -1.18
N ARG A 51 -1.36 14.14 -2.40
CA ARG A 51 -2.57 13.80 -3.18
C ARG A 51 -2.63 12.32 -3.53
N LEU A 52 -1.49 11.73 -3.87
CA LEU A 52 -1.40 10.30 -4.15
C LEU A 52 -1.62 9.48 -2.87
N GLN A 53 -1.07 9.90 -1.74
CA GLN A 53 -1.33 9.29 -0.44
C GLN A 53 -2.85 9.28 -0.13
N LYS A 54 -3.53 10.44 -0.24
CA LYS A 54 -4.98 10.57 0.01
C LYS A 54 -5.79 9.63 -0.91
N ALA A 55 -5.49 9.60 -2.20
CA ALA A 55 -6.15 8.71 -3.15
C ALA A 55 -5.90 7.21 -2.86
N GLN A 56 -4.70 6.86 -2.41
CA GLN A 56 -4.38 5.49 -1.99
C GLN A 56 -5.17 5.11 -0.73
N VAL A 57 -5.17 5.94 0.32
CA VAL A 57 -5.94 5.68 1.55
C VAL A 57 -7.42 5.46 1.25
N GLU A 58 -8.02 6.32 0.42
CA GLU A 58 -9.40 6.17 -0.01
C GLU A 58 -9.63 4.84 -0.74
N ALA A 59 -8.78 4.51 -1.72
CA ALA A 59 -8.89 3.25 -2.45
C ALA A 59 -8.73 2.02 -1.55
N PHE A 60 -7.77 2.03 -0.62
CA PHE A 60 -7.55 0.92 0.32
C PHE A 60 -8.72 0.71 1.25
N ARG A 61 -9.25 1.77 1.85
CA ARG A 61 -10.39 1.68 2.75
C ARG A 61 -11.69 1.32 2.02
N MET A 62 -12.01 2.04 0.95
CA MET A 62 -13.32 1.94 0.29
C MET A 62 -13.42 0.74 -0.67
N ASN A 63 -12.36 0.43 -1.40
CA ASN A 63 -12.42 -0.59 -2.46
C ASN A 63 -11.88 -1.95 -2.00
N TYR A 64 -11.00 -1.97 -0.98
CA TYR A 64 -10.34 -3.19 -0.54
C TYR A 64 -10.63 -3.56 0.92
N GLY A 65 -11.27 -2.67 1.70
CA GLY A 65 -11.58 -2.90 3.11
C GLY A 65 -10.33 -2.99 4.00
N ILE A 66 -9.22 -2.36 3.58
CA ILE A 66 -7.94 -2.39 4.29
C ILE A 66 -7.80 -1.12 5.13
N GLU A 67 -7.65 -1.28 6.44
CA GLU A 67 -7.36 -0.18 7.34
C GLU A 67 -6.01 0.46 7.00
N THR A 68 -6.03 1.74 6.64
CA THR A 68 -4.86 2.48 6.14
C THR A 68 -4.89 3.90 6.64
N ALA A 69 -3.75 4.44 7.06
CA ALA A 69 -3.58 5.86 7.40
C ALA A 69 -2.44 6.47 6.57
N ALA A 70 -2.54 7.76 6.28
CA ALA A 70 -1.43 8.54 5.73
C ALA A 70 -0.81 9.38 6.84
N ILE A 71 0.51 9.29 6.97
CA ILE A 71 1.32 10.08 7.89
C ILE A 71 2.20 11.01 7.07
N ASN A 72 2.11 12.32 7.32
CA ASN A 72 2.90 13.36 6.66
C ASN A 72 2.99 14.61 7.55
N ASP A 73 3.48 15.72 7.01
CA ASP A 73 3.63 17.02 7.68
C ASP A 73 2.31 17.68 8.11
N GLU A 74 1.15 17.21 7.62
CA GLU A 74 -0.18 17.65 8.07
C GLU A 74 -0.71 16.78 9.22
N THR A 75 -0.03 15.69 9.59
CA THR A 75 -0.43 14.84 10.71
C THR A 75 -0.18 15.59 12.02
N PRO A 76 -1.21 15.78 12.89
CA PRO A 76 -1.02 16.43 14.17
C PRO A 76 0.05 15.72 15.01
N HIS A 77 0.88 16.50 15.68
CA HIS A 77 1.79 16.00 16.71
C HIS A 77 1.00 15.84 18.01
N ASP A 78 1.18 14.70 18.66
CA ASP A 78 0.78 14.54 20.05
C ASP A 78 1.98 14.94 20.90
N ASP A 79 1.95 16.15 21.46
CA ASP A 79 3.06 16.71 22.24
C ASP A 79 3.16 16.08 23.66
N GLU A 80 2.24 15.17 24.02
CA GLU A 80 2.23 14.47 25.31
C GLU A 80 3.12 13.20 25.34
N TYR A 81 3.69 12.77 24.21
CA TYR A 81 4.57 11.58 24.10
C TYR A 81 5.91 11.85 23.40
#